data_AF-A0A1H0UKI6-F1
#
_entry.id   AF-A0A1H0UKI6-F1
#
_cell.length_a   1.000
_cell.length_b   1.000
_cell.length_c   1.000
_cell.angle_alpha   90.00
_cell.angle_beta   90.00
_cell.angle_gamma   90.00
#
_symmetry.space_group_name_H-M   'P 1'
#
loop_
_entity.id
_entity.type
_entity.pdbx_description
1 polymer ?
#
loop_
_entity_poly.entity_id
_entity_poly.type
_entity_poly.pdbx_seq_one_letter_code
_entity_poly.pdbx_strand_id
1 'polypeptide(L)'
;MTRKSPQEKKALSYAKDRRNTHGENDKSSRKNIARSKRHNVRAHRRREQVVLTHVQPDDIESELKREHPYHWRKWRDTPLAAVVAYKLQRRARLGIIDAEQAEAKIARLPRVS
;
A
#
# COMPACT_ATOMS: atom_id res chain seq x y z
N MET A 1 -24.15 -7.10 -18.17
CA MET A 1 -22.69 -7.22 -18.04
C MET A 1 -22.10 -7.51 -19.41
N THR A 2 -21.26 -6.62 -19.94
CA THR A 2 -20.53 -6.86 -21.20
C THR A 2 -19.40 -7.87 -20.97
N ARG A 3 -19.30 -8.88 -21.85
CA ARG A 3 -18.29 -9.94 -21.75
C ARG A 3 -16.93 -9.36 -22.17
N LYS A 4 -15.97 -9.38 -21.25
CA LYS A 4 -14.60 -8.90 -21.51
C LYS A 4 -13.81 -9.90 -22.35
N SER A 5 -13.05 -9.40 -23.31
CA SER A 5 -12.10 -10.18 -24.08
C SER A 5 -10.95 -10.71 -23.19
N PRO A 6 -10.25 -11.77 -23.61
CA PRO A 6 -9.05 -12.22 -22.92
C PRO A 6 -8.01 -11.12 -22.70
N GLN A 7 -7.83 -10.23 -23.69
CA GLN A 7 -6.88 -9.12 -23.64
C GLN A 7 -7.29 -8.10 -22.58
N GLU A 8 -8.57 -7.75 -22.52
CA GLU A 8 -9.12 -6.84 -21.50
C GLU A 8 -9.00 -7.43 -20.10
N LYS A 9 -9.28 -8.73 -19.94
CA LYS A 9 -9.09 -9.43 -18.66
C LYS A 9 -7.63 -9.39 -18.21
N LYS A 10 -6.69 -9.61 -19.13
CA LYS A 10 -5.26 -9.54 -18.85
C LYS A 10 -4.82 -8.13 -18.46
N ALA A 11 -5.27 -7.11 -19.18
CA ALA A 11 -4.99 -5.71 -18.85
C ALA A 11 -5.53 -5.34 -17.45
N LEU A 12 -6.74 -5.79 -17.13
CA LEU A 12 -7.33 -5.59 -15.81
C LEU A 12 -6.56 -6.31 -14.70
N SER A 13 -6.11 -7.55 -14.94
CA SER A 13 -5.27 -8.28 -13.98
C SER A 13 -3.99 -7.51 -13.70
N TYR A 14 -3.29 -7.01 -14.73
CA TYR A 14 -2.08 -6.20 -14.53
C TYR A 14 -2.30 -4.93 -13.70
N ALA A 15 -3.46 -4.27 -13.86
CA ALA A 15 -3.79 -3.04 -13.15
C ALA A 15 -4.33 -3.28 -11.73
N LYS A 16 -5.13 -4.34 -11.54
CA LYS A 16 -5.91 -4.55 -10.30
C LYS A 16 -5.31 -5.61 -9.37
N ASP A 17 -4.68 -6.63 -9.92
CA ASP A 17 -4.05 -7.66 -9.09
C ASP A 17 -2.80 -7.07 -8.44
N ARG A 18 -2.61 -7.39 -7.16
CA ARG A 18 -1.50 -6.85 -6.37
C ARG A 18 -0.65 -7.95 -5.78
N ARG A 19 0.63 -7.65 -5.54
CA ARG A 19 1.58 -8.54 -4.90
C ARG A 19 2.25 -7.82 -3.74
N ASN A 20 2.39 -8.52 -2.63
CA ASN A 20 3.22 -8.08 -1.53
C ASN A 20 4.70 -8.10 -1.97
N THR A 21 5.34 -6.95 -1.98
CA THR A 21 6.75 -6.73 -2.36
C THR A 21 7.60 -6.26 -1.18
N HIS A 22 7.03 -6.18 0.03
CA HIS A 22 7.69 -5.58 1.19
C HIS A 22 8.87 -6.39 1.74
N GLY A 23 9.21 -7.55 1.15
CA GLY A 23 10.31 -8.40 1.61
C GLY A 23 10.08 -9.04 2.98
N GLU A 24 8.93 -8.77 3.61
CA GLU A 24 8.54 -9.33 4.89
C GLU A 24 8.06 -10.78 4.74
N ASN A 25 8.17 -11.57 5.81
CA ASN A 25 7.56 -12.90 5.91
C ASN A 25 6.04 -12.82 5.62
N ASP A 26 5.42 -13.83 4.97
CA ASP A 26 3.97 -13.88 4.71
C ASP A 26 3.12 -13.61 5.97
N LYS A 27 3.63 -13.99 7.15
CA LYS A 27 2.93 -13.85 8.44
C LYS A 27 3.08 -12.47 9.10
N SER A 28 3.97 -11.62 8.62
CA SER A 28 4.27 -10.31 9.20
C SER A 28 3.02 -9.43 9.26
N SER A 29 2.32 -9.29 8.14
CA SER A 29 1.09 -8.52 8.00
C SER A 29 0.02 -8.93 9.02
N ARG A 30 -0.14 -10.24 9.26
CA ARG A 30 -1.11 -10.80 10.22
C ARG A 30 -0.86 -10.28 11.64
N LYS A 31 0.41 -10.15 12.04
CA LYS A 31 0.80 -9.66 13.38
C LYS A 31 0.85 -8.14 13.44
N ASN A 32 1.47 -7.51 12.44
CA ASN A 32 1.75 -6.08 12.42
C ASN A 32 0.47 -5.24 12.25
N ILE A 33 -0.50 -5.69 11.46
CA ILE A 33 -1.78 -4.95 11.30
C ILE A 33 -2.50 -4.83 12.64
N ALA A 34 -2.64 -5.93 13.38
CA ALA A 34 -3.32 -5.92 14.68
C ALA A 34 -2.54 -5.08 15.70
N ARG A 35 -1.21 -5.20 15.71
CA ARG A 35 -0.33 -4.39 16.57
C ARG A 35 -0.47 -2.90 16.30
N SER A 36 -0.38 -2.47 15.04
CA SER A 36 -0.46 -1.06 14.65
C SER A 36 -1.82 -0.45 15.00
N LYS A 37 -2.93 -1.19 14.80
CA LYS A 37 -4.26 -0.78 15.25
C LYS A 37 -4.31 -0.54 16.76
N ARG A 38 -3.79 -1.51 17.54
CA ARG A 38 -3.76 -1.40 19.01
C ARG A 38 -2.93 -0.20 19.46
N HIS A 39 -1.78 0.03 18.83
CA HIS A 39 -0.91 1.15 19.16
C HIS A 39 -1.58 2.49 18.85
N ASN A 40 -2.25 2.61 17.69
CA ASN A 40 -2.99 3.81 17.32
C ASN A 40 -4.11 4.12 18.33
N VAL A 41 -4.97 3.14 18.66
CA VAL A 41 -6.04 3.32 19.66
C VAL A 41 -5.47 3.71 21.02
N ARG A 42 -4.36 3.10 21.45
CA ARG A 42 -3.72 3.44 22.73
C ARG A 42 -3.15 4.87 22.72
N ALA A 43 -2.59 5.33 21.61
CA ALA A 43 -2.12 6.70 21.46
C ALA A 43 -3.27 7.71 21.56
N HIS A 44 -4.39 7.44 20.89
CA HIS A 44 -5.60 8.28 21.00
C HIS A 44 -6.09 8.40 22.44
N ARG A 45 -6.26 7.28 23.16
CA ARG A 45 -6.72 7.30 24.56
C ARG A 45 -5.79 8.06 25.49
N ARG A 46 -4.47 7.92 25.31
CA ARG A 46 -3.49 8.66 26.13
C ARG A 46 -3.60 10.17 25.88
N ARG A 47 -3.75 10.57 24.62
CA ARG A 47 -3.96 11.99 24.27
C ARG A 47 -5.26 12.49 24.88
N GLU A 48 -6.36 11.76 24.70
CA GLU A 48 -7.67 12.13 25.25
C GLU A 48 -7.59 12.33 26.77
N GLN A 49 -6.93 11.40 27.48
CA GLN A 49 -6.71 11.52 28.91
C GLN A 49 -5.90 12.76 29.28
N VAL A 50 -4.82 13.06 28.56
CA VAL A 50 -4.03 14.28 28.79
C VAL A 50 -4.89 15.53 28.57
N VAL A 51 -5.66 15.59 27.50
CA VAL A 51 -6.56 16.72 27.22
C VAL A 51 -7.58 16.88 28.34
N LEU A 52 -8.23 15.81 28.79
CA LEU A 52 -9.23 15.87 29.85
C LEU A 52 -8.67 16.26 31.22
N THR A 53 -7.38 16.05 31.47
CA THR A 53 -6.77 16.27 32.80
C THR A 53 -5.98 17.58 32.89
N HIS A 54 -5.44 18.07 31.77
CA HIS A 54 -4.47 19.16 31.76
C HIS A 54 -4.86 20.38 30.93
N VAL A 55 -5.97 20.32 30.19
CA VAL A 55 -6.48 21.44 29.40
C VAL A 55 -7.60 22.14 30.16
N GLN A 56 -7.72 23.46 29.99
CA GLN A 56 -8.79 24.24 30.60
C GLN A 56 -10.17 23.75 30.11
N PRO A 57 -11.19 23.72 30.98
CA PRO A 57 -12.49 23.14 30.65
C PRO A 57 -13.10 23.65 29.33
N ASP A 58 -13.01 24.95 29.08
CA ASP A 58 -13.57 25.60 27.88
C ASP A 58 -12.83 25.20 26.59
N ASP A 59 -11.57 24.78 26.69
CA ASP A 59 -10.73 24.42 25.56
C ASP A 59 -10.78 22.91 25.23
N ILE A 60 -11.27 22.06 26.14
CA ILE A 60 -11.27 20.58 26.01
C ILE A 60 -11.89 20.14 24.67
N GLU A 61 -13.05 20.68 24.32
CA GLU A 61 -13.76 20.27 23.11
C GLU A 61 -12.98 20.64 21.85
N SER A 62 -12.34 21.82 21.84
CA SER A 62 -11.50 22.26 20.74
C SER A 62 -10.25 21.38 20.58
N GLU A 63 -9.61 21.02 21.69
CA GLU A 63 -8.39 20.21 21.72
C GLU A 63 -8.65 18.75 21.35
N LEU A 64 -9.81 18.18 21.71
CA LEU A 64 -10.20 16.83 21.29
C LEU A 64 -10.49 16.77 19.79
N LYS A 65 -11.11 17.80 19.22
CA LYS A 65 -11.45 17.87 17.78
C LYS A 65 -10.23 18.10 16.89
N ARG A 66 -9.10 18.58 17.43
CA ARG A 66 -7.88 18.75 16.64
C ARG A 66 -7.43 17.43 16.01
N GLU A 67 -7.07 17.50 14.73
CA GLU A 67 -6.67 16.33 13.96
C GLU A 67 -5.38 15.73 14.51
N HIS A 68 -5.34 14.40 14.64
CA HIS A 68 -4.15 13.71 15.12
C HIS A 68 -3.16 13.53 13.96
N PRO A 69 -1.89 13.94 14.09
CA PRO A 69 -0.94 13.91 12.99
C PRO A 69 -0.66 12.48 12.48
N TYR A 70 -0.86 11.46 13.33
CA TYR A 70 -0.64 10.06 12.97
C TYR A 70 -1.94 9.26 12.83
N HIS A 71 -2.25 8.85 11.61
CA HIS A 71 -3.37 7.97 11.28
C HIS A 71 -2.83 6.67 10.66
N TRP A 72 -3.11 5.54 11.29
CA TRP A 72 -2.77 4.26 10.69
C TRP A 72 -3.72 3.97 9.53
N ARG A 73 -3.18 3.79 8.31
CA ARG A 73 -3.95 3.42 7.12
C ARG A 73 -3.34 2.19 6.48
N LYS A 74 -4.20 1.32 5.93
CA LYS A 74 -3.76 0.23 5.05
C LYS A 74 -3.28 0.84 3.74
N TRP A 75 -2.02 0.61 3.40
CA TRP A 75 -1.50 0.88 2.07
C TRP A 75 -1.82 -0.28 1.14
N ARG A 76 -1.99 0.04 -0.13
CA ARG A 76 -2.26 -0.97 -1.15
C ARG A 76 -0.94 -1.59 -1.61
N ASP A 77 -0.93 -2.91 -1.77
CA ASP A 77 0.22 -3.66 -2.33
C ASP A 77 0.60 -3.20 -3.75
N THR A 78 1.80 -3.55 -4.22
CA THR A 78 2.29 -3.17 -5.56
C THR A 78 1.45 -3.82 -6.67
N PRO A 79 1.02 -3.08 -7.70
CA PRO A 79 0.27 -3.65 -8.82
C PRO A 79 1.12 -4.64 -9.63
N LEU A 80 0.47 -5.65 -10.21
CA LEU A 80 1.13 -6.73 -10.92
C LEU A 80 1.97 -6.23 -12.10
N ALA A 81 1.51 -5.20 -12.83
CA ALA A 81 2.28 -4.59 -13.92
C ALA A 81 3.68 -4.12 -13.46
N ALA A 82 3.75 -3.40 -12.34
CA ALA A 82 5.01 -2.88 -11.81
C ALA A 82 5.94 -4.03 -11.38
N VAL A 83 5.38 -5.09 -10.79
CA VAL A 83 6.15 -6.29 -10.42
C VAL A 83 6.73 -6.99 -11.64
N VAL A 84 5.95 -7.12 -12.71
CA VAL A 84 6.40 -7.74 -13.96
C VAL A 84 7.47 -6.89 -14.64
N ALA A 85 7.30 -5.56 -14.68
CA ALA A 85 8.30 -4.65 -15.21
C ALA A 85 9.64 -4.77 -14.46
N TYR A 86 9.60 -4.76 -13.13
CA TYR A 86 10.79 -4.98 -12.30
C TYR A 86 11.48 -6.32 -12.59
N LYS A 87 10.70 -7.41 -12.74
CA LYS A 87 11.26 -8.72 -13.08
C LYS A 87 11.91 -8.75 -14.47
N LEU A 88 11.34 -8.07 -15.46
CA LEU A 88 11.91 -7.96 -16.81
C LEU A 88 13.23 -7.18 -16.79
N GLN A 89 13.26 -6.03 -16.10
CA GLN A 89 14.50 -5.25 -15.90
C GLN A 89 15.58 -6.08 -15.21
N ARG A 90 15.22 -6.83 -14.16
CA ARG A 90 16.17 -7.71 -13.45
C ARG A 90 16.72 -8.79 -14.37
N ARG A 91 15.90 -9.39 -15.25
CA ARG A 91 16.38 -10.41 -16.21
C ARG A 91 17.34 -9.82 -17.24
N ALA A 92 17.07 -8.61 -17.73
CA ALA A 92 17.99 -7.90 -18.62
C ALA A 92 19.33 -7.62 -17.94
N ARG A 93 19.30 -7.12 -16.70
CA ARG A 93 20.51 -6.89 -15.90
C ARG A 93 21.34 -8.17 -15.68
N LEU A 94 20.68 -9.32 -15.58
CA LEU A 94 21.33 -10.62 -15.41
C LEU A 94 21.73 -11.28 -16.75
N GLY A 95 21.52 -10.63 -17.89
CA GLY A 95 21.83 -11.18 -19.21
C GLY A 95 20.95 -12.35 -19.65
N ILE A 96 19.81 -12.59 -18.97
CA ILE A 96 18.87 -13.68 -19.34
C ILE A 96 18.07 -13.31 -20.59
N ILE A 97 17.79 -12.02 -20.76
CA ILE A 97 17.18 -11.44 -21.96
C ILE A 97 17.95 -10.19 -22.34
N ASP A 98 17.83 -9.78 -23.59
CA ASP A 98 18.36 -8.50 -24.02
C ASP A 98 17.56 -7.30 -23.46
N ALA A 99 18.22 -6.15 -23.35
CA ALA A 99 17.63 -4.91 -22.86
C ALA A 99 16.48 -4.42 -23.75
N GLU A 100 16.65 -4.47 -25.08
CA GLU A 100 15.62 -4.05 -26.03
C GLU A 100 14.38 -4.94 -25.92
N GLN A 101 14.59 -6.25 -25.77
CA GLN A 101 13.50 -7.21 -25.54
C GLN A 101 12.76 -6.94 -24.23
N ALA A 102 13.46 -6.52 -23.18
CA ALA A 102 12.85 -6.16 -21.91
C ALA A 102 12.01 -4.89 -22.04
N GLU A 103 12.54 -3.85 -22.69
CA GLU A 103 11.85 -2.59 -22.93
C GLU A 103 10.58 -2.78 -23.77
N ALA A 104 10.67 -3.52 -24.87
CA ALA A 104 9.51 -3.82 -25.72
C ALA A 104 8.40 -4.56 -24.95
N LYS A 105 8.76 -5.45 -24.01
CA LYS A 105 7.79 -6.15 -23.16
C LYS A 105 7.19 -5.23 -22.09
N ILE A 106 7.99 -4.33 -21.50
CA ILE A 106 7.53 -3.35 -20.51
C ILE A 106 6.59 -2.34 -21.15
N ALA A 107 6.88 -1.88 -22.36
CA ALA A 107 6.05 -0.93 -23.11
C ALA A 107 4.63 -1.45 -23.38
N ARG A 108 4.44 -2.79 -23.42
CA ARG A 108 3.12 -3.43 -23.58
C ARG A 108 2.32 -3.54 -22.28
N LEU A 109 2.92 -3.25 -21.12
CA LEU A 109 2.22 -3.30 -19.84
C LEU A 109 1.36 -2.04 -19.68
N PRO A 110 0.16 -2.17 -19.08
CA PRO A 110 -0.65 -0.99 -18.78
C PRO A 110 0.09 -0.11 -17.77
N ARG A 111 0.06 1.21 -17.98
CA ARG A 111 0.52 2.17 -16.97
C ARG A 111 -0.47 2.12 -15.81
N VAL A 112 0.03 1.82 -14.62
CA VAL A 112 -0.79 1.75 -13.41
C VAL A 112 -0.42 2.94 -12.52
N SER A 113 -1.39 3.79 -12.24
CA SER A 113 -1.31 4.89 -11.26
C SER A 113 -1.46 4.39 -9.83
#